data_AF-A0A382VKT2-F1
#
_entry.id   AF-A0A382VKT2-F1
#
_cell.length_a   1.000
_cell.length_b   1.000
_cell.length_c   1.000
_cell.angle_alpha   90.00
_cell.angle_beta   90.00
_cell.angle_gamma   90.00
#
_symmetry.space_group_name_H-M   'P 1'
#
loop_
_entity.id
_entity.type
_entity.pdbx_description
1 polymer ?
#
loop_
_entity_poly.entity_id
_entity_poly.type
_entity_poly.pdbx_seq_one_letter_code
_entity_poly.pdbx_strand_id
1 'polypeptide(L)'
;MSDYPEFESPQQHPRYTGIPTFMRAPYKEDLTGVEIALIGIPFDGGVTNRTGARHGPREIRNQSSLIRMMNQASGINPYELCRIADAGDAWVEKPFELVGALYEIESFFEKIHEAGVIPVSAGGDHSVTLPIFRSL
;
A
#
# COMPACT_ATOMS: atom_id res chain seq x y z
N MET A 1 18.17 -14.89 20.29
CA MET A 1 18.18 -15.17 18.83
C MET A 1 17.19 -16.31 18.63
N SER A 2 16.31 -16.26 17.62
CA SER A 2 15.29 -17.30 17.40
C SER A 2 15.97 -18.66 17.19
N ASP A 3 15.41 -19.74 17.75
CA ASP A 3 15.86 -21.11 17.48
C ASP A 3 15.61 -21.54 16.02
N TYR A 4 14.87 -20.71 15.27
CA TYR A 4 14.46 -20.92 13.88
C TYR A 4 14.82 -19.67 13.06
N PRO A 5 15.97 -19.64 12.36
CA PRO A 5 16.38 -18.52 11.50
C PRO A 5 15.45 -18.32 10.30
N GLU A 6 14.67 -19.33 9.90
CA GLU A 6 13.61 -19.22 8.90
C GLU A 6 12.40 -18.41 9.36
N PHE A 7 12.40 -17.86 10.58
CA PHE A 7 11.39 -16.93 11.08
C PHE A 7 11.94 -15.52 11.24
N GLU A 8 12.90 -15.09 10.43
CA GLU A 8 13.34 -13.69 10.42
C GLU A 8 12.32 -12.78 9.69
N SER A 9 11.64 -13.29 8.66
CA SER A 9 10.62 -12.51 7.94
C SER A 9 9.25 -12.60 8.61
N PRO A 10 8.52 -11.48 8.77
CA PRO A 10 7.12 -11.51 9.21
C PRO A 10 6.26 -12.45 8.36
N GLN A 11 6.55 -12.62 7.07
CA GLN A 11 5.80 -13.48 6.16
C GLN A 11 5.89 -14.98 6.53
N GLN A 12 6.89 -15.38 7.32
CA GLN A 12 7.12 -16.76 7.75
C GLN A 12 6.50 -17.04 9.14
N HIS A 13 6.06 -16.02 9.87
CA HIS A 13 5.39 -16.17 11.17
C HIS A 13 3.93 -16.64 10.99
N PRO A 14 3.26 -17.16 12.04
CA PRO A 14 1.82 -17.37 12.02
C PRO A 14 1.05 -16.13 11.54
N ARG A 15 -0.01 -16.31 10.75
CA ARG A 15 -0.68 -15.20 10.04
C ARG A 15 -1.40 -14.20 10.95
N TYR A 16 -1.78 -14.65 12.14
CA TYR A 16 -2.47 -13.87 13.16
C TYR A 16 -1.51 -13.06 14.06
N THR A 17 -0.21 -13.03 13.75
CA THR A 17 0.81 -12.28 14.51
C THR A 17 1.48 -11.19 13.67
N GLY A 18 2.13 -10.25 14.35
CA GLY A 18 2.86 -9.15 13.71
C GLY A 18 1.97 -7.94 13.37
N ILE A 19 2.62 -6.88 12.89
CA ILE A 19 1.94 -5.65 12.49
C ILE A 19 1.27 -5.88 11.11
N PRO A 20 -0.02 -5.52 10.93
CA PRO A 20 -0.72 -5.73 9.67
C PRO A 20 -0.32 -4.68 8.61
N THR A 21 0.80 -4.91 7.93
CA THR A 21 1.17 -4.23 6.68
C THR A 21 0.61 -4.98 5.47
N PHE A 22 0.57 -4.34 4.30
CA PHE A 22 0.15 -4.99 3.05
C PHE A 22 1.01 -6.22 2.79
N MET A 23 0.35 -7.38 2.66
CA MET A 23 0.96 -8.68 2.41
C MET A 23 2.04 -9.06 3.43
N ARG A 24 2.06 -8.41 4.61
CA ARG A 24 3.13 -8.51 5.61
C ARG A 24 4.50 -8.10 5.08
N ALA A 25 4.53 -7.22 4.07
CA ALA A 25 5.76 -6.61 3.56
C ALA A 25 6.41 -5.70 4.62
N PRO A 26 7.73 -5.45 4.57
CA PRO A 26 8.38 -4.50 5.45
C PRO A 26 7.75 -3.11 5.33
N TYR A 27 7.49 -2.47 6.47
CA TYR A 27 7.05 -1.07 6.49
C TYR A 27 8.25 -0.14 6.32
N LYS A 28 8.19 0.75 5.34
CA LYS A 28 9.24 1.75 5.07
C LYS A 28 8.62 3.04 4.55
N GLU A 29 8.84 4.14 5.28
CA GLU A 29 8.50 5.48 4.78
C GLU A 29 9.58 6.03 3.84
N ASP A 30 10.83 5.61 4.04
CA ASP A 30 11.94 5.90 3.13
C ASP A 30 11.91 4.94 1.92
N LEU A 31 11.80 5.53 0.73
CA LEU A 31 11.74 4.81 -0.54
C LEU A 31 13.10 4.33 -1.04
N THR A 32 14.19 4.66 -0.34
CA THR A 32 15.55 4.27 -0.74
C THR A 32 15.66 2.76 -0.93
N GLY A 33 15.94 2.36 -2.17
CA GLY A 33 16.07 0.95 -2.56
C GLY A 33 14.76 0.18 -2.65
N VAL A 34 13.59 0.84 -2.57
CA VAL A 34 12.29 0.24 -2.89
C VAL A 34 12.09 0.27 -4.41
N GLU A 35 11.56 -0.80 -4.99
CA GLU A 35 11.20 -0.88 -6.43
C GLU A 35 9.68 -0.86 -6.62
N ILE A 36 8.93 -1.42 -5.67
CA ILE A 36 7.46 -1.38 -5.65
C ILE A 36 6.99 -0.93 -4.27
N ALA A 37 6.22 0.16 -4.23
CA ALA A 37 5.60 0.68 -3.01
C ALA A 37 4.12 0.28 -2.95
N LEU A 38 3.74 -0.44 -1.90
CA LEU A 38 2.34 -0.73 -1.57
C LEU A 38 1.79 0.46 -0.77
N ILE A 39 0.78 1.15 -1.30
CA ILE A 39 0.31 2.43 -0.75
C ILE A 39 -1.20 2.35 -0.50
N GLY A 40 -1.65 2.77 0.67
CA GLY A 40 -3.08 2.97 0.95
C GLY A 40 -3.52 4.39 0.63
N ILE A 41 -4.73 4.60 0.14
CA ILE A 41 -5.30 5.94 -0.07
C ILE A 41 -6.66 6.01 0.65
N PRO A 42 -6.71 6.26 1.97
CA PRO A 42 -7.93 6.17 2.77
C PRO A 42 -8.85 7.38 2.56
N PHE A 43 -9.38 7.54 1.35
CA PHE A 43 -10.21 8.68 0.94
C PHE A 43 -11.49 8.25 0.23
N ASP A 44 -12.63 8.86 0.57
CA ASP A 44 -13.92 8.60 -0.08
C ASP A 44 -14.78 9.87 -0.26
N GLY A 45 -14.12 11.02 -0.44
CA GLY A 45 -14.79 12.32 -0.62
C GLY A 45 -15.44 12.52 -1.99
N GLY A 46 -15.15 11.66 -2.97
CA GLY A 46 -15.79 11.64 -4.28
C GLY A 46 -17.01 10.71 -4.36
N VAL A 47 -17.36 10.00 -3.29
CA VAL A 47 -18.53 9.12 -3.24
C VAL A 47 -19.84 9.90 -3.31
N THR A 48 -20.76 9.46 -4.16
CA THR A 48 -22.07 10.10 -4.37
C THR A 48 -23.24 9.45 -3.63
N ASN A 49 -23.04 8.28 -3.01
CA ASN A 49 -24.12 7.52 -2.36
C ASN A 49 -23.71 6.94 -0.99
N ARG A 50 -22.95 5.83 -0.97
CA ARG A 50 -22.60 5.10 0.25
C ARG A 50 -21.11 5.22 0.56
N THR A 51 -20.76 6.00 1.57
CA THR A 51 -19.39 6.17 2.08
C THR A 51 -18.88 4.92 2.80
N GLY A 52 -17.58 4.88 3.07
CA GLY A 52 -16.92 3.80 3.82
C GLY A 52 -15.62 3.32 3.20
N ALA A 53 -15.38 3.64 1.92
CA ALA A 53 -14.17 3.22 1.21
C ALA A 53 -12.88 3.77 1.84
N ARG A 54 -12.96 4.87 2.61
CA ARG A 54 -11.83 5.40 3.41
C ARG A 54 -11.23 4.37 4.38
N HIS A 55 -12.00 3.36 4.79
CA HIS A 55 -11.54 2.29 5.69
C HIS A 55 -10.92 1.10 4.94
N GLY A 56 -11.06 1.06 3.61
CA GLY A 56 -10.63 -0.03 2.74
C GLY A 56 -9.16 -0.40 2.91
N PRO A 57 -8.19 0.54 2.83
CA PRO A 57 -6.77 0.21 2.91
C PRO A 57 -6.39 -0.56 4.18
N ARG A 58 -6.96 -0.17 5.34
CA ARG A 58 -6.69 -0.85 6.62
C ARG A 58 -7.19 -2.30 6.61
N GLU A 59 -8.40 -2.53 6.11
CA GLU A 59 -8.95 -3.89 6.06
C GLU A 59 -8.29 -4.75 4.97
N ILE A 60 -7.85 -4.15 3.86
CA ILE A 60 -7.05 -4.86 2.86
C ILE A 60 -5.72 -5.31 3.49
N ARG A 61 -5.03 -4.47 4.26
CA ARG A 61 -3.82 -4.89 5.01
C ARG A 61 -4.13 -6.06 5.94
N ASN A 62 -5.17 -5.96 6.75
CA ASN A 62 -5.60 -7.02 7.66
C ASN A 62 -5.84 -8.35 6.92
N GLN A 63 -6.67 -8.33 5.87
CA GLN A 63 -7.02 -9.52 5.08
C GLN A 63 -5.85 -10.07 4.25
N SER A 64 -4.92 -9.20 3.84
CA SER A 64 -3.74 -9.60 3.05
C SER A 64 -2.79 -10.54 3.80
N SER A 65 -2.90 -10.62 5.14
CA SER A 65 -2.18 -11.60 5.97
C SER A 65 -2.44 -13.06 5.57
N LEU A 66 -3.52 -13.33 4.84
CA LEU A 66 -3.89 -14.66 4.32
C LEU A 66 -3.17 -15.03 3.01
N ILE A 67 -2.61 -14.06 2.31
CA ILE A 67 -1.94 -14.28 1.02
C ILE A 67 -0.56 -14.91 1.20
N ARG A 68 -0.12 -15.70 0.22
CA ARG A 68 1.20 -16.35 0.18
C ARG A 68 2.11 -15.62 -0.80
N MET A 69 3.43 -15.84 -0.66
CA MET A 69 4.44 -15.17 -1.48
C MET A 69 4.36 -15.54 -2.97
N MET A 70 4.03 -16.78 -3.30
CA MET A 70 4.07 -17.27 -4.68
C MET A 70 2.67 -17.40 -5.29
N ASN A 71 2.49 -16.81 -6.47
CA ASN A 71 1.32 -17.07 -7.30
C ASN A 71 1.38 -18.52 -7.81
N GLN A 72 0.34 -19.32 -7.51
CA GLN A 72 0.33 -20.75 -7.83
C GLN A 72 0.19 -21.04 -9.32
N ALA A 73 -0.42 -20.14 -10.10
CA ALA A 73 -0.68 -20.35 -11.52
C ALA A 73 0.53 -19.96 -12.38
N SER A 74 1.16 -18.81 -12.10
CA SER A 74 2.34 -18.36 -12.85
C SER A 74 3.66 -18.84 -12.26
N GLY A 75 3.66 -19.30 -11.01
CA GLY A 75 4.86 -19.66 -10.27
C GLY A 75 5.73 -18.46 -9.85
N ILE A 76 5.22 -17.23 -10.00
CA ILE A 76 6.00 -16.03 -9.69
C ILE A 76 5.95 -15.73 -8.19
N ASN A 77 7.12 -15.55 -7.58
CA ASN A 77 7.29 -14.92 -6.28
C ASN A 77 7.80 -13.47 -6.49
N PRO A 78 6.96 -12.43 -6.31
CA PRO A 78 7.36 -11.05 -6.60
C PRO A 78 8.43 -10.54 -5.64
N TYR A 79 8.56 -11.12 -4.43
CA TYR A 79 9.59 -10.74 -3.47
C TYR A 79 10.99 -11.26 -3.82
N GLU A 80 11.09 -12.22 -4.74
CA GLU A 80 12.37 -12.66 -5.32
C GLU A 80 12.78 -11.79 -6.52
N LEU A 81 11.83 -11.09 -7.14
CA LEU A 81 12.05 -10.28 -8.34
C LEU A 81 12.25 -8.80 -8.02
N CYS A 82 11.64 -8.30 -6.95
CA CYS A 82 11.61 -6.87 -6.63
C CYS A 82 11.71 -6.62 -5.12
N ARG A 83 12.27 -5.46 -4.76
CA ARG A 83 12.30 -4.94 -3.39
C ARG A 83 10.98 -4.22 -3.09
N ILE A 84 10.06 -4.94 -2.46
CA ILE A 84 8.69 -4.48 -2.18
C ILE A 84 8.56 -4.02 -0.72
N ALA A 85 7.93 -2.87 -0.49
CA ALA A 85 7.64 -2.35 0.86
C ALA A 85 6.22 -1.78 0.96
N ASP A 86 5.63 -1.84 2.15
CA ASP A 86 4.46 -1.03 2.50
C ASP A 86 4.94 0.38 2.84
N ALA A 87 4.54 1.34 2.01
CA ALA A 87 4.94 2.74 2.14
C ALA A 87 3.92 3.58 2.95
N GLY A 88 2.99 2.92 3.65
CA GLY A 88 1.99 3.59 4.45
C GLY A 88 0.85 4.14 3.60
N ASP A 89 0.31 5.29 4.02
CA ASP A 89 -0.90 5.86 3.45
C ASP A 89 -0.64 7.26 2.86
N ALA A 90 -1.17 7.50 1.66
CA ALA A 90 -1.38 8.84 1.12
C ALA A 90 -2.61 9.47 1.80
N TRP A 91 -2.48 9.80 3.08
CA TRP A 91 -3.55 10.44 3.85
C TRP A 91 -3.61 11.94 3.54
N VAL A 92 -4.82 12.50 3.62
CA VAL A 92 -5.09 13.91 3.29
C VAL A 92 -5.34 14.72 4.56
N GLU A 93 -4.73 15.91 4.63
CA GLU A 93 -4.95 16.91 5.67
C GLU A 93 -6.32 17.61 5.50
N LYS A 94 -6.80 17.73 4.26
CA LYS A 94 -8.08 18.39 3.93
C LYS A 94 -9.17 17.41 3.49
N PRO A 95 -9.61 16.45 4.32
CA PRO A 95 -10.53 15.39 3.91
C PRO A 95 -11.94 15.88 3.49
N PHE A 96 -12.30 17.12 3.80
CA PHE A 96 -13.61 17.71 3.48
C PHE A 96 -13.56 18.70 2.31
N GLU A 97 -12.39 18.92 1.72
CA GLU A 97 -12.21 19.81 0.57
C GLU A 97 -11.68 18.96 -0.59
N LEU A 98 -12.57 18.61 -1.52
CA LEU A 98 -12.28 17.62 -2.55
C LEU A 98 -11.08 18.00 -3.42
N VAL A 99 -10.97 19.27 -3.83
CA VAL A 99 -9.92 19.69 -4.77
C VAL A 99 -8.56 19.64 -4.07
N GLY A 100 -8.47 20.13 -2.84
CA GLY A 100 -7.28 20.10 -2.00
C GLY A 100 -6.86 18.69 -1.61
N ALA A 101 -7.82 17.81 -1.27
CA ALA A 101 -7.53 16.40 -1.00
C ALA A 101 -6.93 15.70 -2.23
N LEU A 102 -7.47 15.95 -3.43
CA LEU A 102 -6.92 15.39 -4.66
C LEU A 102 -5.51 15.94 -4.95
N TYR A 103 -5.26 17.23 -4.71
CA TYR A 103 -3.92 17.81 -4.84
C TYR A 103 -2.91 17.22 -3.86
N GLU A 104 -3.31 16.97 -2.61
CA GLU A 104 -2.44 16.33 -1.61
C GLU A 104 -2.09 14.89 -2.00
N ILE A 105 -3.05 14.14 -2.54
CA ILE A 105 -2.81 12.79 -3.09
C ILE A 105 -1.85 12.90 -4.29
N GLU A 106 -2.07 13.84 -5.21
CA GLU A 106 -1.21 14.08 -6.38
C GLU A 106 0.24 14.32 -5.95
N SER A 107 0.47 15.25 -5.02
CA SER A 107 1.81 15.55 -4.48
C SER A 107 2.44 14.41 -3.68
N PHE A 108 1.65 13.51 -3.11
CA PHE A 108 2.20 12.28 -2.52
C PHE A 108 2.78 11.38 -3.62
N PHE A 109 2.02 11.14 -4.69
CA PHE A 109 2.44 10.27 -5.79
C PHE A 109 3.53 10.88 -6.68
N GLU A 110 3.62 12.22 -6.78
CA GLU A 110 4.75 12.90 -7.43
C GLU A 110 6.09 12.46 -6.80
N LYS A 111 6.16 12.42 -5.46
CA LYS A 111 7.37 11.97 -4.75
C LYS A 111 7.69 10.49 -5.01
N ILE A 112 6.66 9.64 -5.12
CA ILE A 112 6.84 8.23 -5.47
C ILE A 112 7.41 8.10 -6.89
N HIS A 113 6.86 8.86 -7.83
CA HIS A 113 7.30 8.89 -9.22
C HIS A 113 8.73 9.42 -9.37
N GLU A 114 9.05 10.54 -8.72
CA GLU A 114 10.39 11.13 -8.69
C GLU A 114 11.45 10.17 -8.13
N ALA A 115 11.07 9.32 -7.18
CA ALA A 115 11.93 8.28 -6.64
C ALA A 115 12.13 7.07 -7.60
N GLY A 116 11.44 7.04 -8.74
CA GLY A 116 11.48 5.94 -9.71
C GLY A 116 10.84 4.65 -9.21
N VAL A 117 9.93 4.75 -8.22
CA VAL A 117 9.28 3.60 -7.58
C VAL A 117 7.93 3.34 -8.22
N ILE A 118 7.58 2.08 -8.46
CA ILE A 118 6.29 1.70 -9.03
C ILE A 118 5.23 1.67 -7.90
N PRO A 119 4.17 2.48 -7.95
CA PRO A 119 3.10 2.41 -6.96
C PRO A 119 2.13 1.26 -7.25
N VAL A 120 1.80 0.49 -6.22
CA VAL A 120 0.64 -0.41 -6.19
C VAL A 120 -0.29 0.06 -5.09
N SER A 121 -1.42 0.64 -5.48
CA SER A 121 -2.26 1.40 -4.57
C SER A 121 -3.56 0.67 -4.23
N ALA A 122 -3.92 0.68 -2.96
CA ALA A 122 -5.22 0.29 -2.46
C ALA A 122 -5.99 1.57 -2.10
N GLY A 123 -6.96 1.92 -2.93
CA GLY A 123 -7.73 3.13 -2.76
C GLY A 123 -8.76 3.06 -1.64
N GLY A 124 -9.40 4.21 -1.46
CA GLY A 124 -10.80 4.30 -1.14
C GLY A 124 -11.60 4.44 -2.44
N ASP A 125 -12.40 5.50 -2.61
CA ASP A 125 -13.23 5.63 -3.82
C ASP A 125 -12.41 5.86 -5.09
N HIS A 126 -13.06 5.76 -6.26
CA HIS A 126 -12.35 5.84 -7.56
C HIS A 126 -11.85 7.25 -7.93
N SER A 127 -12.21 8.30 -7.16
CA SER A 127 -11.66 9.63 -7.41
C SER A 127 -10.16 9.70 -7.16
N VAL A 128 -9.61 8.81 -6.31
CA VAL A 128 -8.18 8.74 -5.99
C VAL A 128 -7.29 8.32 -7.17
N THR A 129 -7.85 7.69 -8.20
CA THR A 129 -7.08 7.28 -9.39
C THR A 129 -6.67 8.49 -10.25
N LEU A 130 -7.50 9.54 -10.27
CA LEU A 130 -7.22 10.77 -11.03
C LEU A 130 -5.87 11.43 -10.63
N PRO A 131 -5.61 11.74 -9.35
CA PRO A 131 -4.35 12.34 -8.94
C PRO A 131 -3.14 11.40 -9.10
N ILE A 132 -3.32 10.07 -9.02
CA ILE A 132 -2.27 9.11 -9.39
C ILE A 132 -1.88 9.30 -10.86
N PHE A 133 -2.85 9.45 -11.77
CA PHE A 133 -2.56 9.58 -13.20
C PHE A 133 -1.96 10.93 -13.58
N ARG A 134 -2.15 11.98 -12.77
CA ARG A 134 -1.54 13.29 -13.00
C ARG A 134 -0.07 13.35 -12.59
N SER A 135 0.33 12.48 -11.66
CA SER A 135 1.66 12.47 -11.06
C SER A 135 2.63 11.47 -11.68
N LEU A 136 2.15 10.56 -12.55
CA LEU A 136 2.93 9.56 -13.29
C LEU A 136 3.21 10.00 -14.72
#